data_AF-K2ER95-F1
#
_entry.id   AF-K2ER95-F1
#
_cell.length_a   1.000
_cell.length_b   1.000
_cell.length_c   1.000
_cell.angle_alpha   90.00
_cell.angle_beta   90.00
_cell.angle_gamma   90.00
#
_symmetry.space_group_name_H-M   'P 1'
#
loop_
_entity.id
_entity.type
_entity.pdbx_description
1 polymer ?
#
loop_
_entity_poly.entity_id
_entity_poly.type
_entity_poly.pdbx_seq_one_letter_code
_entity_poly.pdbx_strand_id
1 'polypeptide(L)'
;MEDFLKKHYKKIIVVIMTFFVTVSLLNAKNDSATFDEVAHIPAGYSYILKHDTRLNPEHPPLLKDLVGIPLSFLDLNFDTNKQFWTGEGLPRIWDDGQWEAGKHLLYGAGNDPGQILFWARLPIILISVALGLFLFMWGKEIAGTLGGLFVLTLYAFDPNILGHNHYVTTDIGIAA
;
A
#
# COMPACT_ATOMS: atom_id res chain seq x y z
N MET A 1 -7.44 -11.03 36.15
CA MET A 1 -7.31 -10.99 34.68
C MET A 1 -6.81 -9.61 34.22
N GLU A 2 -7.39 -8.53 34.72
CA GLU A 2 -7.01 -7.16 34.35
C GLU A 2 -5.56 -6.79 34.67
N ASP A 3 -5.02 -7.19 35.83
CA ASP A 3 -3.63 -6.91 36.21
C ASP A 3 -2.61 -7.62 35.32
N PHE A 4 -2.94 -8.85 34.89
CA PHE A 4 -2.11 -9.60 33.93
C PHE A 4 -2.05 -8.87 32.58
N LEU A 5 -3.21 -8.44 32.06
CA LEU A 5 -3.28 -7.72 30.80
C LEU A 5 -2.53 -6.39 30.88
N LYS A 6 -2.73 -5.59 31.95
CA LYS A 6 -1.97 -4.35 32.17
C LYS A 6 -0.46 -4.57 32.23
N LYS A 7 -0.02 -5.70 32.80
CA LYS A 7 1.42 -6.06 32.88
C LYS A 7 1.99 -6.54 31.55
N HIS A 8 1.19 -7.20 30.71
CA HIS A 8 1.68 -7.93 29.54
C HIS A 8 1.19 -7.40 28.18
N TYR A 9 0.33 -6.38 28.13
CA TYR A 9 -0.30 -5.91 26.88
C TYR A 9 0.70 -5.59 25.77
N LYS A 10 1.88 -5.03 26.09
CA LYS A 10 2.92 -4.74 25.09
C LYS A 10 3.37 -6.01 24.36
N LYS A 11 3.54 -7.12 25.08
CA LYS A 11 3.92 -8.41 24.48
C LYS A 11 2.78 -8.96 23.61
N ILE A 12 1.53 -8.79 24.06
CA ILE A 12 0.35 -9.21 23.31
C ILE A 12 0.23 -8.42 22.00
N ILE A 13 0.42 -7.10 22.04
CA ILE A 13 0.47 -6.25 20.83
C ILE A 13 1.55 -6.74 19.88
N VAL A 14 2.77 -6.98 20.38
CA VAL A 14 3.88 -7.47 19.53
C VAL A 14 3.51 -8.78 18.85
N VAL A 15 2.89 -9.73 19.56
CA VAL A 15 2.43 -11.00 18.97
C VAL A 15 1.37 -10.77 17.89
N ILE A 16 0.34 -9.96 18.18
CA ILE A 16 -0.74 -9.66 17.22
C ILE A 16 -0.18 -8.96 15.98
N MET A 17 0.66 -7.94 16.16
CA MET A 17 1.24 -7.19 15.05
C MET A 17 2.25 -8.02 14.25
N THR A 18 2.97 -8.93 14.90
CA THR A 18 3.86 -9.86 14.18
C THR A 18 3.05 -10.77 13.27
N PHE A 19 1.93 -11.33 13.74
CA PHE A 19 1.01 -12.10 12.92
C PHE A 19 0.50 -11.25 11.74
N PHE A 20 -0.04 -10.06 12.03
CA PHE A 20 -0.60 -9.14 11.04
C PHE A 20 0.40 -8.82 9.92
N VAL A 21 1.60 -8.35 10.31
CA VAL A 21 2.66 -7.98 9.36
C VAL A 21 3.14 -9.19 8.57
N THR A 22 3.26 -10.36 9.21
CA THR A 22 3.69 -11.57 8.50
C THR A 22 2.70 -11.96 7.41
N VAL A 23 1.39 -11.95 7.72
CA VAL A 23 0.35 -12.25 6.73
C VAL A 23 0.36 -11.20 5.62
N SER A 24 0.42 -9.91 5.94
CA SER A 24 0.49 -8.83 4.94
C SER A 24 1.69 -8.95 4.01
N LEU A 25 2.88 -9.26 4.55
CA LEU A 25 4.08 -9.43 3.74
C LEU A 25 4.02 -10.67 2.85
N LEU A 26 3.42 -11.77 3.35
CA LEU A 26 3.20 -12.97 2.55
C LEU A 26 2.22 -12.71 1.40
N ASN A 27 1.10 -12.03 1.66
CA ASN A 27 0.14 -11.66 0.62
C ASN A 27 0.78 -10.70 -0.39
N ALA A 28 1.49 -9.67 0.09
CA ALA A 28 2.19 -8.71 -0.77
C ALA A 28 3.20 -9.36 -1.72
N LYS A 29 3.82 -10.47 -1.32
CA LYS A 29 4.77 -11.21 -2.14
C LYS A 29 4.10 -12.19 -3.11
N ASN A 30 3.00 -12.82 -2.71
CA ASN A 30 2.40 -13.93 -3.44
C ASN A 30 1.26 -13.50 -4.37
N ASP A 31 0.63 -12.36 -4.10
CA ASP A 31 -0.50 -11.88 -4.88
C ASP A 31 -0.04 -11.20 -6.17
N SER A 32 -0.76 -11.48 -7.26
CA SER A 32 -0.59 -10.74 -8.52
C SER A 32 -1.10 -9.30 -8.40
N ALA A 33 -0.79 -8.46 -9.40
CA ALA A 33 -1.30 -7.10 -9.45
C ALA A 33 -2.84 -7.09 -9.53
N THR A 34 -3.48 -6.26 -8.71
CA THR A 34 -4.89 -5.92 -8.87
C THR A 34 -5.05 -4.84 -9.93
N PHE A 35 -6.30 -4.52 -10.29
CA PHE A 35 -6.58 -3.52 -11.31
C PHE A 35 -5.96 -2.16 -10.93
N ASP A 36 -6.34 -1.58 -9.78
CA ASP A 36 -5.89 -0.24 -9.37
C ASP A 36 -4.37 -0.11 -9.22
N GLU A 37 -3.67 -1.18 -8.82
CA GLU A 37 -2.21 -1.18 -8.72
C GLU A 37 -1.53 -0.90 -10.06
N VAL A 38 -2.14 -1.33 -11.17
CA VAL A 38 -1.65 -1.04 -12.53
C VAL A 38 -1.68 0.46 -12.82
N ALA A 39 -2.61 1.24 -12.26
CA ALA A 39 -2.63 2.69 -12.43
C ALA A 39 -1.78 3.42 -11.39
N HIS A 40 -1.87 3.03 -10.11
CA HIS A 40 -1.27 3.79 -9.02
C HIS A 40 0.25 3.63 -8.90
N ILE A 41 0.79 2.45 -9.19
CA ILE A 41 2.24 2.17 -9.10
C ILE A 41 3.05 3.00 -10.12
N PRO A 42 2.76 2.97 -11.44
CA PRO A 42 3.50 3.79 -12.40
C PRO A 42 3.30 5.29 -12.17
N ALA A 43 2.12 5.70 -11.69
CA ALA A 43 1.88 7.09 -11.29
C ALA A 43 2.79 7.49 -10.12
N GLY A 44 2.81 6.73 -9.02
CA GLY A 44 3.70 7.00 -7.89
C GLY A 44 5.17 7.05 -8.29
N TYR A 45 5.61 6.13 -9.15
CA TYR A 45 6.96 6.15 -9.71
C TYR A 45 7.25 7.43 -10.52
N SER A 46 6.33 7.85 -11.40
CA SER A 46 6.53 9.06 -12.19
C SER A 46 6.51 10.34 -11.36
N TYR A 47 5.72 10.37 -10.27
CA TYR A 47 5.63 11.54 -9.39
C TYR A 47 6.98 11.78 -8.70
N ILE A 48 7.61 10.71 -8.21
CA ILE A 48 8.89 10.79 -7.51
C ILE A 48 10.07 11.01 -8.48
N LEU A 49 10.18 10.23 -9.55
CA LEU A 49 11.38 10.26 -10.40
C LEU A 49 11.30 11.23 -11.58
N LYS A 50 10.10 11.56 -12.05
CA LYS A 50 9.89 12.48 -13.18
C LYS A 50 9.33 13.83 -12.74
N HIS A 51 8.93 13.97 -11.47
CA HIS A 51 8.29 15.17 -10.93
C HIS A 51 7.07 15.60 -11.75
N ASP A 52 6.31 14.61 -12.24
CA ASP A 52 5.20 14.83 -13.16
C ASP A 52 3.98 14.00 -12.74
N THR A 53 2.87 14.70 -12.48
CA THR A 53 1.63 14.14 -11.94
C THR A 53 0.58 13.79 -13.00
N ARG A 54 0.97 13.68 -14.28
CA ARG A 54 0.03 13.45 -15.39
C ARG A 54 -0.69 12.10 -15.34
N LEU A 55 -0.05 11.06 -14.80
CA LEU A 55 -0.63 9.72 -14.72
C LEU A 55 -1.50 9.63 -13.47
N ASN A 56 -2.79 9.30 -13.63
CA ASN A 56 -3.75 9.17 -12.54
C ASN A 56 -3.85 10.40 -11.58
N PRO A 57 -4.16 11.61 -12.06
CA PRO A 57 -4.29 12.81 -11.22
C PRO A 57 -5.59 12.88 -10.39
N GLU A 58 -6.39 11.81 -10.36
CA GLU A 58 -7.75 11.79 -9.79
C GLU A 58 -7.79 11.88 -8.25
N HIS A 59 -6.76 11.38 -7.57
CA HIS A 59 -6.66 11.36 -6.10
C HIS A 59 -5.44 12.15 -5.63
N PRO A 60 -5.48 12.73 -4.40
CA PRO A 60 -4.33 13.42 -3.81
C PRO A 60 -3.04 12.58 -3.86
N PRO A 61 -1.86 13.22 -4.04
CA PRO A 61 -0.64 12.52 -4.40
C PRO A 61 0.01 11.74 -3.25
N LEU A 62 -0.30 12.05 -1.98
CA LEU A 62 0.45 11.55 -0.82
C LEU A 62 0.69 10.03 -0.82
N LEU A 63 -0.35 9.22 -1.05
CA LEU A 63 -0.18 7.76 -1.07
C LEU A 63 0.65 7.28 -2.25
N LYS A 64 0.48 7.91 -3.41
CA LYS A 64 1.26 7.59 -4.63
C LYS A 64 2.73 7.94 -4.43
N ASP A 65 3.01 9.09 -3.81
CA ASP A 65 4.37 9.51 -3.48
C ASP A 65 5.03 8.52 -2.53
N LEU A 66 4.33 8.11 -1.46
CA LEU A 66 4.82 7.11 -0.51
C LEU A 66 5.13 5.77 -1.20
N VAL A 67 4.29 5.35 -2.13
CA VAL A 67 4.47 4.15 -2.96
C VAL A 67 5.64 4.30 -3.94
N GLY A 68 5.86 5.48 -4.49
CA GLY A 68 6.95 5.78 -5.44
C GLY A 68 8.33 5.82 -4.80
N ILE A 69 8.44 6.23 -3.53
CA ILE A 69 9.71 6.31 -2.79
C ILE A 69 10.50 4.99 -2.81
N PRO A 70 9.94 3.83 -2.40
CA PRO A 70 10.69 2.57 -2.43
C PRO A 70 11.11 2.17 -3.85
N LEU A 71 10.32 2.53 -4.87
CA LEU A 71 10.64 2.25 -6.26
C LEU A 71 11.80 3.10 -6.80
N SER A 72 12.07 4.26 -6.19
CA SER A 72 13.23 5.10 -6.56
C SER A 72 14.59 4.46 -6.25
N PHE A 73 14.61 3.40 -5.43
CA PHE A 73 15.81 2.60 -5.17
C PHE A 73 15.99 1.44 -6.18
N LEU A 74 15.04 1.26 -7.10
CA LEU A 74 15.09 0.25 -8.14
C LEU A 74 15.48 0.91 -9.47
N ASP A 75 16.33 0.23 -10.24
CA ASP A 75 16.70 0.66 -11.60
C ASP A 75 15.64 0.17 -12.61
N LEU A 76 14.47 0.84 -12.62
CA LEU A 76 13.33 0.42 -13.44
C LEU A 76 13.37 1.06 -14.83
N ASN A 77 13.18 0.22 -15.85
CA ASN A 77 12.95 0.64 -17.22
C ASN A 77 11.57 1.30 -17.33
N PHE A 78 11.56 2.61 -17.57
CA PHE A 78 10.34 3.38 -17.77
C PHE A 78 10.54 4.37 -18.92
N ASP A 79 10.23 3.93 -20.13
CA ASP A 79 10.45 4.69 -21.36
C ASP A 79 9.33 5.72 -21.60
N THR A 80 9.64 6.99 -21.35
CA THR A 80 8.72 8.12 -21.52
C THR A 80 8.50 8.51 -22.99
N ASN A 81 9.07 7.78 -23.96
CA ASN A 81 8.76 7.98 -25.38
C ASN A 81 7.57 7.12 -25.85
N LYS A 82 7.01 6.28 -24.98
CA LYS A 82 5.84 5.46 -25.29
C LYS A 82 4.54 6.27 -25.25
N GLN A 83 3.51 5.73 -25.91
CA GLN A 83 2.19 6.37 -26.04
C GLN A 83 1.54 6.74 -24.70
N PHE A 84 1.76 5.93 -23.66
CA PHE A 84 1.23 6.22 -22.31
C PHE A 84 1.75 7.54 -21.72
N TRP A 85 2.89 8.04 -22.21
CA TRP A 85 3.53 9.27 -21.73
C TRP A 85 3.34 10.45 -22.68
N THR A 86 3.44 10.19 -23.99
CA THR A 86 3.28 11.23 -25.03
C THR A 86 1.81 11.56 -25.28
N GLY A 87 0.89 10.65 -24.97
CA GLY A 87 -0.54 10.74 -25.27
C GLY A 87 -0.89 10.46 -26.73
N GLU A 88 0.10 10.14 -27.56
CA GLU A 88 -0.09 10.02 -29.00
C GLU A 88 -0.88 8.76 -29.36
N GLY A 89 -2.05 8.94 -29.97
CA GLY A 89 -2.92 7.84 -30.39
C GLY A 89 -3.83 7.27 -29.28
N LEU A 90 -3.85 7.87 -28.09
CA LEU A 90 -4.80 7.49 -27.03
C LEU A 90 -6.11 8.28 -27.14
N PRO A 91 -7.28 7.61 -27.18
CA PRO A 91 -8.58 8.30 -27.19
C PRO A 91 -8.79 9.20 -25.98
N ARG A 92 -8.34 8.74 -24.80
CA ARG A 92 -8.32 9.52 -23.55
C ARG A 92 -6.93 9.45 -22.94
N ILE A 93 -6.14 10.49 -23.20
CA ILE A 93 -4.70 10.54 -22.91
C ILE A 93 -4.37 10.09 -21.47
N TRP A 94 -5.07 10.62 -20.46
CA TRP A 94 -4.76 10.34 -19.06
C TRP A 94 -5.48 9.11 -18.50
N ASP A 95 -6.73 8.89 -18.90
CA ASP A 95 -7.51 7.73 -18.46
C ASP A 95 -6.95 6.42 -19.00
N ASP A 96 -6.55 6.38 -20.27
CA ASP A 96 -6.02 5.18 -20.91
C ASP A 96 -4.50 5.08 -20.68
N GLY A 97 -3.79 6.21 -20.58
CA GLY A 97 -2.36 6.29 -20.37
C GLY A 97 -1.90 5.65 -19.06
N GLN A 98 -2.64 5.81 -17.95
CA GLN A 98 -2.29 5.17 -16.67
C GLN A 98 -2.25 3.64 -16.76
N TRP A 99 -3.20 3.03 -17.47
CA TRP A 99 -3.28 1.58 -17.61
C TRP A 99 -2.17 1.05 -18.53
N GLU A 100 -1.89 1.75 -19.62
CA GLU A 100 -0.80 1.39 -20.54
C GLU A 100 0.57 1.59 -19.88
N ALA A 101 0.74 2.62 -19.04
CA ALA A 101 1.95 2.83 -18.26
C ALA A 101 2.21 1.66 -17.32
N GLY A 102 1.17 1.16 -16.63
CA GLY A 102 1.29 0.01 -15.74
C GLY A 102 1.61 -1.28 -16.46
N LYS A 103 0.90 -1.57 -17.56
CA LYS A 103 1.19 -2.74 -18.42
C LYS A 103 2.63 -2.70 -18.92
N HIS A 104 3.10 -1.53 -19.36
CA HIS A 104 4.47 -1.35 -19.81
C HIS A 104 5.47 -1.53 -18.67
N LEU A 105 5.34 -0.80 -17.58
CA LEU A 105 6.27 -0.83 -16.44
C LEU A 105 6.38 -2.24 -15.84
N LEU A 106 5.25 -2.92 -15.63
CA LEU A 106 5.22 -4.24 -14.99
C LEU A 106 5.59 -5.37 -15.95
N TYR A 107 5.11 -5.35 -17.19
CA TYR A 107 5.14 -6.53 -18.06
C TYR A 107 5.77 -6.30 -19.44
N GLY A 108 5.97 -5.05 -19.87
CA GLY A 108 6.46 -4.70 -21.21
C GLY A 108 7.90 -4.16 -21.26
N ALA A 109 8.43 -3.69 -20.14
CA ALA A 109 9.72 -3.00 -20.06
C ALA A 109 10.88 -3.90 -19.60
N GLY A 110 10.64 -5.19 -19.36
CA GLY A 110 11.65 -6.15 -18.90
C GLY A 110 12.04 -6.00 -17.42
N ASN A 111 11.25 -5.27 -16.63
CA ASN A 111 11.41 -5.22 -15.18
C ASN A 111 10.89 -6.51 -14.52
N ASP A 112 11.24 -6.74 -13.25
CA ASP A 112 10.62 -7.78 -12.42
C ASP A 112 9.32 -7.25 -11.79
N PRO A 113 8.13 -7.72 -12.25
CA PRO A 113 6.86 -7.25 -11.70
C PRO A 113 6.67 -7.64 -10.23
N GLY A 114 7.18 -8.81 -9.81
CA GLY A 114 7.08 -9.25 -8.42
C GLY A 114 7.88 -8.36 -7.48
N GLN A 115 9.08 -7.94 -7.90
CA GLN A 115 9.88 -6.97 -7.16
C GLN A 115 9.18 -5.61 -7.07
N ILE A 116 8.67 -5.09 -8.20
CA ILE A 116 7.97 -3.79 -8.22
C ILE A 116 6.76 -3.84 -7.28
N LEU A 117 5.89 -4.84 -7.41
CA LEU A 117 4.69 -4.99 -6.59
C LEU A 117 5.05 -5.06 -5.11
N PHE A 118 6.00 -5.92 -4.72
CA PHE A 118 6.38 -6.07 -3.32
C PHE A 118 6.88 -4.75 -2.72
N TRP A 119 7.78 -4.04 -3.40
CA TRP A 119 8.33 -2.77 -2.92
C TRP A 119 7.28 -1.66 -2.86
N ALA A 120 6.40 -1.59 -3.86
CA ALA A 120 5.30 -0.63 -3.92
C ALA A 120 4.27 -0.83 -2.80
N ARG A 121 4.08 -2.07 -2.32
CA ARG A 121 3.10 -2.44 -1.29
C ARG A 121 3.58 -2.17 0.15
N LEU A 122 4.90 -2.11 0.39
CA LEU A 122 5.46 -1.90 1.74
C LEU A 122 4.93 -0.64 2.45
N PRO A 123 4.83 0.54 1.81
CA PRO A 123 4.29 1.74 2.46
C PRO A 123 2.84 1.57 2.93
N ILE A 124 2.01 0.85 2.17
CA ILE A 124 0.60 0.60 2.54
C ILE A 124 0.53 -0.29 3.79
N ILE A 125 1.38 -1.32 3.86
CA ILE A 125 1.49 -2.18 5.06
C ILE A 125 1.91 -1.35 6.28
N LEU A 126 2.87 -0.42 6.12
CA LEU A 126 3.30 0.47 7.20
C LEU A 126 2.17 1.40 7.69
N ILE A 127 1.39 1.96 6.77
CA ILE A 127 0.20 2.77 7.11
C ILE A 127 -0.83 1.91 7.86
N SER A 128 -1.10 0.69 7.38
CA SER A 128 -2.02 -0.24 8.03
C SER A 128 -1.57 -0.64 9.45
N VAL A 129 -0.27 -0.84 9.66
CA VAL A 129 0.32 -1.07 10.98
C VAL A 129 0.11 0.14 11.88
N ALA A 130 0.37 1.35 11.38
CA ALA A 130 0.18 2.58 12.13
C ALA A 130 -1.30 2.76 12.55
N LEU A 131 -2.24 2.49 11.64
CA LEU A 131 -3.68 2.50 11.93
C LEU A 131 -4.04 1.49 13.02
N GLY A 132 -3.58 0.24 12.93
CA GLY A 132 -3.86 -0.77 13.97
C GLY A 132 -3.36 -0.33 15.35
N LEU A 133 -2.15 0.22 15.43
CA LEU A 133 -1.59 0.76 16.69
C LEU A 133 -2.39 1.97 17.19
N PHE A 134 -2.84 2.85 16.30
CA PHE A 134 -3.72 3.97 16.64
C PHE A 134 -5.05 3.48 17.22
N LEU A 135 -5.70 2.50 16.59
CA LEU A 135 -6.94 1.92 17.10
C LEU A 135 -6.77 1.28 18.48
N PHE A 136 -5.63 0.63 18.75
CA PHE A 136 -5.31 0.17 20.10
C PHE A 136 -5.25 1.33 21.09
N MET A 137 -4.51 2.40 20.77
CA MET A 137 -4.34 3.56 21.65
C MET A 137 -5.69 4.21 21.95
N TRP A 138 -6.51 4.41 20.93
CA TRP A 138 -7.82 5.02 21.05
C TRP A 138 -8.81 4.13 21.83
N GLY A 139 -8.88 2.83 21.50
CA GLY A 139 -9.70 1.88 22.24
C GLY A 139 -9.27 1.74 23.71
N LYS A 140 -7.96 1.88 23.99
CA LYS A 140 -7.44 1.89 25.35
C LYS A 140 -7.86 3.13 26.13
N GLU A 141 -7.91 4.29 25.48
CA GLU A 141 -8.36 5.54 26.12
C GLU A 141 -9.84 5.46 26.53
N ILE A 142 -10.69 4.85 25.69
CA ILE A 142 -12.13 4.73 25.93
C ILE A 142 -12.47 3.64 26.97
N ALA A 143 -11.90 2.44 26.81
CA ALA A 143 -12.33 1.23 27.53
C ALA A 143 -11.18 0.49 28.24
N GLY A 144 -10.06 1.18 28.47
CA GLY A 144 -8.90 0.61 29.14
C GLY A 144 -8.16 -0.45 28.32
N THR A 145 -7.19 -1.12 28.94
CA THR A 145 -6.25 -2.01 28.23
C THR A 145 -6.95 -3.18 27.54
N LEU A 146 -8.00 -3.74 28.14
CA LEU A 146 -8.78 -4.82 27.53
C LEU A 146 -9.51 -4.33 26.28
N GLY A 147 -10.14 -3.16 26.32
CA GLY A 147 -10.83 -2.57 25.17
C GLY A 147 -9.89 -2.30 24.01
N GLY A 148 -8.73 -1.70 24.26
CA GLY A 148 -7.71 -1.49 23.23
C GLY A 148 -7.23 -2.82 22.60
N LEU A 149 -6.94 -3.84 23.42
CA LEU A 149 -6.53 -5.16 22.91
C LEU A 149 -7.65 -5.84 22.11
N PHE A 150 -8.90 -5.68 22.52
CA PHE A 150 -10.06 -6.22 21.82
C PHE A 150 -10.21 -5.59 20.43
N VAL A 151 -10.18 -4.26 20.33
CA VAL A 151 -10.23 -3.54 19.05
C VAL A 151 -9.07 -3.93 18.14
N LEU A 152 -7.84 -3.98 18.68
CA LEU A 152 -6.67 -4.40 17.91
C LEU A 152 -6.80 -5.83 17.38
N THR A 153 -7.35 -6.73 18.19
CA THR A 153 -7.58 -8.12 17.77
C THR A 153 -8.61 -8.19 16.65
N LEU A 154 -9.72 -7.44 16.75
CA LEU A 154 -10.70 -7.40 15.67
C LEU A 154 -10.08 -6.86 14.37
N TYR A 155 -9.32 -5.76 14.44
CA TYR A 155 -8.66 -5.18 13.26
C TYR A 155 -7.63 -6.14 12.64
N ALA A 156 -6.75 -6.71 13.46
CA ALA A 156 -5.62 -7.52 12.97
C ALA A 156 -6.02 -8.91 12.45
N PHE A 157 -7.21 -9.39 12.81
CA PHE A 157 -7.75 -10.67 12.36
C PHE A 157 -8.98 -10.51 11.45
N ASP A 158 -9.33 -9.28 11.07
CA ASP A 158 -10.38 -9.04 10.09
C ASP A 158 -9.92 -9.47 8.70
N PRO A 159 -10.66 -10.36 8.00
CA PRO A 159 -10.25 -10.86 6.69
C PRO A 159 -10.29 -9.79 5.60
N ASN A 160 -11.13 -8.76 5.70
CA ASN A 160 -11.15 -7.66 4.73
C ASN A 160 -9.90 -6.79 4.90
N ILE A 161 -9.50 -6.50 6.15
CA ILE A 161 -8.25 -5.79 6.41
C ILE A 161 -7.07 -6.62 5.90
N LEU A 162 -6.92 -7.89 6.31
CA LEU A 162 -5.79 -8.73 5.87
C LEU A 162 -5.75 -8.96 4.36
N GLY A 163 -6.92 -9.01 3.72
CA GLY A 163 -7.03 -9.16 2.26
C GLY A 163 -6.61 -7.92 1.49
N HIS A 164 -6.82 -6.71 2.05
CA HIS A 164 -6.61 -5.45 1.32
C HIS A 164 -5.45 -4.59 1.84
N ASN A 165 -4.90 -4.88 3.03
CA ASN A 165 -3.95 -3.99 3.72
C ASN A 165 -2.55 -3.86 3.09
N HIS A 166 -2.32 -4.55 1.98
CA HIS A 166 -1.06 -4.52 1.28
C HIS A 166 -1.20 -3.95 -0.13
N TYR A 167 -2.37 -4.00 -0.76
CA TYR A 167 -2.54 -3.52 -2.13
C TYR A 167 -2.30 -2.02 -2.23
N VAL A 168 -1.70 -1.59 -3.35
CA VAL A 168 -1.60 -0.17 -3.67
C VAL A 168 -2.95 0.34 -4.16
N THR A 169 -3.85 0.59 -3.21
CA THR A 169 -5.12 1.29 -3.39
C THR A 169 -5.16 2.51 -2.47
N THR A 170 -6.28 3.25 -2.49
CA THR A 170 -6.47 4.42 -1.62
C THR A 170 -7.21 4.10 -0.32
N ASP A 171 -7.76 2.88 -0.17
CA ASP A 171 -8.71 2.52 0.89
C ASP A 171 -8.10 2.57 2.30
N ILE A 172 -6.93 1.96 2.47
CA ILE A 172 -6.24 1.97 3.77
C ILE A 172 -5.77 3.38 4.12
N GLY A 173 -5.33 4.14 3.13
CA GLY A 173 -4.84 5.49 3.36
C GLY A 173 -5.94 6.49 3.70
N ILE A 174 -7.17 6.30 3.20
CA ILE A 174 -8.32 7.12 3.63
C ILE A 174 -8.89 6.66 4.99
N ALA A 175 -8.71 5.40 5.35
CA ALA A 175 -9.14 4.86 6.65
C ALA A 175 -8.21 5.23 7.82
N ALA A 176 -6.96 5.61 7.54
CA ALA A 176 -5.91 5.88 8.53
C ALA A 176 -5.82 7.36 8.93
#